data_AF-A0A0Q4Y6U4-F1
#
_entry.id   AF-A0A0Q4Y6U4-F1
#
_cell.length_a   1.000
_cell.length_b   1.000
_cell.length_c   1.000
_cell.angle_alpha   90.00
_cell.angle_beta   90.00
_cell.angle_gamma   90.00
#
_symmetry.space_group_name_H-M   'P 1'
#
loop_
_entity.id
_entity.type
_entity.pdbx_description
1 polymer ?
#
loop_
_entity_poly.entity_id
_entity_poly.type
_entity_poly.pdbx_seq_one_letter_code
_entity_poly.pdbx_strand_id
1 'polypeptide(L)'
;MIEQFIAMTHRVIEEEGFEDYLPTLLRPQRKDVRVLDGIPEGDDIESQAKDWAECSVDEDEDEDFILAFKADASHFKVVARVNGINSETVCDVNIA
;
A
#
# COMPACT_ATOMS: atom_id res chain seq x y z
N MET A 1 -6.27 -5.11 -11.62
CA MET A 1 -5.01 -5.24 -10.85
C MET A 1 -5.20 -4.71 -9.44
N ILE A 2 -5.58 -3.43 -9.27
CA ILE A 2 -5.85 -2.82 -7.97
C ILE A 2 -6.91 -3.58 -7.15
N GLU A 3 -8.05 -3.94 -7.75
CA GLU A 3 -9.10 -4.71 -7.06
C GLU A 3 -8.62 -6.07 -6.53
N GLN A 4 -7.74 -6.76 -7.28
CA GLN A 4 -7.16 -8.03 -6.85
C GLN A 4 -6.19 -7.83 -5.70
N PHE A 5 -5.39 -6.76 -5.75
CA PHE A 5 -4.49 -6.39 -4.66
C PHE A 5 -5.27 -6.06 -3.39
N ILE A 6 -6.32 -5.24 -3.49
CA ILE A 6 -7.23 -4.94 -2.37
C ILE A 6 -7.81 -6.23 -1.77
N ALA A 7 -8.34 -7.13 -2.61
CA ALA A 7 -8.90 -8.39 -2.13
C ALA A 7 -7.85 -9.29 -1.44
N MET A 8 -6.59 -9.27 -1.90
CA MET A 8 -5.50 -9.98 -1.23
C MET A 8 -5.13 -9.35 0.10
N THR A 9 -5.01 -8.02 0.16
CA THR A 9 -4.76 -7.27 1.38
C THR A 9 -5.83 -7.55 2.43
N HIS A 10 -7.11 -7.57 2.04
CA HIS A 10 -8.20 -7.96 2.93
C HIS A 10 -8.01 -9.36 3.52
N ARG A 11 -7.71 -10.37 2.70
CA ARG A 11 -7.49 -11.74 3.19
C ARG A 11 -6.35 -11.82 4.19
N VAL A 12 -5.24 -11.14 3.91
CA VAL A 12 -4.10 -11.09 4.84
C VAL A 12 -4.49 -10.42 6.15
N ILE A 13 -5.23 -9.31 6.10
CA ILE A 13 -5.71 -8.61 7.30
C ILE A 13 -6.70 -9.47 8.09
N GLU A 14 -7.57 -10.23 7.41
CA GLU A 14 -8.50 -11.17 8.07
C GLU A 14 -7.77 -12.32 8.77
N GLU A 15 -6.63 -12.77 8.24
CA GLU A 15 -5.85 -13.88 8.79
C GLU A 15 -4.87 -13.44 9.90
N GLU A 16 -4.18 -12.32 9.71
CA GLU A 16 -3.06 -11.86 10.56
C GLU A 16 -3.42 -10.66 11.45
N GLY A 17 -4.58 -10.04 11.23
CA GLY A 17 -5.01 -8.84 11.94
C GLY A 17 -4.56 -7.52 11.30
N PHE A 18 -5.12 -6.41 11.79
CA PHE A 18 -4.88 -5.06 11.25
C PHE A 18 -4.06 -4.14 12.15
N GLU A 19 -3.84 -4.54 13.41
CA GLU A 19 -3.14 -3.70 14.38
C GLU A 19 -1.73 -3.38 13.91
N ASP A 20 -1.00 -4.42 13.51
CA ASP A 20 0.40 -4.36 13.07
C ASP A 20 0.55 -4.32 11.53
N TYR A 21 -0.49 -3.93 10.79
CA TYR A 21 -0.43 -3.89 9.33
C TYR A 21 0.58 -2.84 8.84
N LEU A 22 1.62 -3.30 8.15
CA LEU A 22 2.70 -2.47 7.62
C LEU A 22 2.43 -2.04 6.17
N PRO A 23 2.90 -0.84 5.75
CA PRO A 23 2.81 -0.43 4.36
C PRO A 23 3.45 -1.44 3.41
N THR A 24 2.72 -1.83 2.38
CA THR A 24 3.11 -2.86 1.43
C THR A 24 3.06 -2.31 0.02
N LEU A 25 4.20 -2.39 -0.68
CA LEU A 25 4.38 -1.93 -2.05
C LEU A 25 4.51 -3.12 -2.99
N LEU A 26 3.72 -3.13 -4.05
CA LEU A 26 3.82 -4.05 -5.18
C LEU A 26 4.38 -3.30 -6.40
N ARG A 27 5.40 -3.87 -7.03
CA ARG A 27 5.95 -3.41 -8.31
C ARG A 27 5.74 -4.50 -9.37
N PRO A 28 4.64 -4.45 -10.15
CA PRO A 28 4.22 -5.56 -11.01
C PRO A 28 5.27 -5.98 -12.05
N GLN A 29 5.96 -5.01 -12.65
CA GLN A 29 6.98 -5.20 -13.69
C GLN A 29 8.19 -5.97 -13.15
N ARG A 30 8.62 -5.62 -11.93
CA ARG A 30 9.72 -6.28 -11.20
C ARG A 30 9.34 -7.59 -10.52
N LYS A 31 8.03 -7.86 -10.43
CA LYS A 31 7.47 -9.05 -9.73
C LYS A 31 7.94 -9.14 -8.29
N ASP A 32 8.05 -8.00 -7.61
CA ASP A 32 8.44 -7.95 -6.20
C ASP A 32 7.43 -7.20 -5.34
N VAL A 33 7.40 -7.62 -4.07
CA VAL A 33 6.62 -7.02 -3.01
C VAL A 33 7.60 -6.58 -1.94
N ARG A 34 7.43 -5.36 -1.45
CA ARG A 34 8.22 -4.79 -0.36
C ARG A 34 7.32 -4.39 0.78
N VAL A 35 7.83 -4.49 1.99
CA VAL A 35 7.16 -4.03 3.20
C VAL A 35 8.04 -2.95 3.83
N LEU A 36 7.44 -1.83 4.22
CA LEU A 36 8.13 -0.79 4.95
C LEU A 36 7.95 -1.05 6.45
N ASP A 37 9.03 -1.50 7.08
CA ASP A 37 9.12 -1.74 8.51
C ASP A 37 9.89 -0.59 9.19
N GLY A 38 9.59 -0.33 10.47
CA GLY A 38 10.28 0.67 11.28
C GLY A 38 9.83 2.12 11.11
N ILE A 39 8.60 2.36 10.64
CA ILE A 39 8.02 3.72 10.64
C ILE A 39 7.62 4.07 12.08
N PRO A 40 8.09 5.20 12.64
CA PRO A 40 7.70 5.61 13.98
C PRO A 40 6.19 5.82 14.10
N GLU A 41 5.59 5.27 15.16
CA GLU A 41 4.17 5.47 15.45
C GLU A 41 3.86 6.97 15.67
N GLY A 42 2.78 7.46 15.05
CA GLY A 42 2.28 8.83 15.26
C GLY A 42 2.77 9.88 14.26
N ASP A 43 3.65 9.51 13.33
CA ASP A 43 4.01 10.38 12.21
C ASP A 43 2.98 10.28 11.05
N ASP A 44 3.06 11.20 10.08
CA ASP A 44 2.26 11.20 8.85
C ASP A 44 2.61 9.98 7.96
N ILE A 45 2.01 8.83 8.30
CA ILE A 45 2.18 7.54 7.62
C ILE A 45 1.86 7.64 6.13
N GLU A 46 0.89 8.47 5.77
CA GLU A 46 0.49 8.65 4.37
C GLU A 46 1.61 9.32 3.57
N SER A 47 2.14 10.45 4.06
CA SER A 47 3.26 11.12 3.38
C SER A 47 4.49 10.21 3.31
N GLN A 48 4.85 9.54 4.40
CA GLN A 48 6.04 8.68 4.42
C GLN A 48 5.91 7.47 3.50
N ALA A 49 4.74 6.80 3.50
CA ALA A 49 4.53 5.64 2.64
C ALA A 49 4.53 6.03 1.16
N LYS A 50 3.95 7.20 0.81
CA LYS A 50 3.98 7.74 -0.54
C LYS A 50 5.40 8.11 -0.97
N ASP A 51 6.14 8.84 -0.15
CA ASP A 51 7.53 9.24 -0.44
C ASP A 51 8.43 8.01 -0.64
N TRP A 52 8.25 6.98 0.20
CA TRP A 52 8.96 5.71 0.07
C TRP A 52 8.60 4.95 -1.21
N ALA A 53 7.31 4.93 -1.60
CA ALA A 53 6.87 4.29 -2.83
C ALA A 53 7.47 4.96 -4.07
N GLU A 54 7.49 6.29 -4.11
CA GLU A 54 8.11 7.06 -5.20
C GLU A 54 9.63 6.86 -5.24
N CYS A 55 10.31 6.80 -4.10
CA CYS A 55 11.74 6.45 -4.03
C CYS A 55 12.05 4.99 -4.40
N SER A 56 11.02 4.14 -4.50
CA SER A 56 11.17 2.71 -4.80
C SER A 56 10.94 2.36 -6.27
N VAL A 57 10.54 3.32 -7.10
CA VAL A 57 10.34 3.20 -8.54
C VAL A 57 11.38 4.06 -9.26
N ASP A 58 11.86 3.61 -10.41
CA ASP A 58 12.80 4.41 -11.19
C ASP A 58 12.02 5.52 -11.93
N GLU A 59 12.42 6.78 -11.72
CA GLU A 59 11.72 7.97 -12.26
C GLU A 59 11.65 7.99 -13.80
N ASP A 60 12.57 7.29 -14.47
CA ASP A 60 12.71 7.28 -15.93
C ASP A 60 11.82 6.25 -16.65
N GLU A 61 11.14 5.35 -15.92
CA GLU A 61 10.45 4.19 -16.53
C GLU A 61 8.90 4.23 -16.47
N ASP A 62 8.29 5.33 -16.01
CA ASP A 62 6.83 5.41 -15.77
C ASP A 62 6.32 4.15 -15.02
N GLU A 63 7.13 3.61 -14.10
CA GLU A 63 6.92 2.28 -13.56
C GLU A 63 5.64 2.25 -12.70
N ASP A 64 4.84 1.20 -12.90
CA ASP A 64 3.61 1.01 -12.13
C ASP A 64 3.95 0.58 -10.71
N PHE A 65 3.17 1.09 -9.77
CA PHE A 65 3.19 0.61 -8.41
C PHE A 65 1.81 0.60 -7.78
N ILE A 66 1.64 -0.25 -6.78
CA ILE A 66 0.48 -0.27 -5.91
C ILE A 66 0.97 -0.32 -4.48
N LEU A 67 0.62 0.69 -3.69
CA LEU A 67 0.96 0.83 -2.28
C LEU A 67 -0.32 0.69 -1.46
N ALA A 68 -0.33 -0.19 -0.46
CA ALA A 68 -1.33 -0.19 0.60
C ALA A 68 -0.69 0.22 1.93
N PHE A 69 -1.35 1.08 2.70
CA PHE A 69 -0.91 1.46 4.05
C PHE A 69 -2.12 1.71 4.96
N LYS A 70 -1.90 1.61 6.26
CA LYS A 70 -2.91 1.88 7.29
C LYS A 70 -3.25 3.37 7.31
N ALA A 71 -4.52 3.71 7.08
CA ALA A 71 -4.99 5.10 7.12
C ALA A 71 -5.46 5.47 8.54
N ASP A 72 -6.12 4.54 9.22
CA ASP A 72 -6.52 4.66 10.62
C ASP A 72 -6.75 3.27 11.24
N ALA A 73 -7.46 3.18 12.36
CA ALA A 73 -7.72 1.92 13.08
C ALA A 73 -8.65 0.95 12.35
N SER A 74 -9.44 1.41 11.38
CA SER A 74 -10.45 0.60 10.66
C SER A 74 -10.37 0.75 9.15
N HIS A 75 -9.40 1.49 8.61
CA HIS A 75 -9.26 1.67 7.18
C HIS A 75 -7.80 1.55 6.74
N PHE A 76 -7.58 0.92 5.59
CA PHE A 76 -6.34 1.06 4.83
C PHE A 76 -6.61 1.83 3.54
N LYS A 77 -5.61 2.57 3.06
CA LYS A 77 -5.67 3.24 1.77
C LYS A 77 -4.77 2.50 0.79
N VAL A 78 -5.24 2.40 -0.45
CA VAL A 78 -4.46 1.96 -1.60
C VAL A 78 -4.21 3.14 -2.52
N VAL A 79 -2.95 3.39 -2.82
CA VAL A 79 -2.49 4.38 -3.79
C VAL A 79 -1.81 3.63 -4.91
N ALA A 80 -2.14 3.93 -6.16
CA ALA A 80 -1.56 3.24 -7.30
C ALA A 80 -1.27 4.20 -8.44
N ARG A 81 -0.11 4.01 -9.07
CA ARG A 81 0.21 4.55 -10.39
C ARG A 81 0.20 3.40 -11.37
N VAL A 82 -0.73 3.41 -12.33
CA VAL A 82 -0.85 2.36 -13.35
C VAL A 82 -1.00 2.99 -14.73
N ASN A 83 -0.08 2.69 -15.65
CA ASN A 83 0.06 3.34 -16.95
C ASN A 83 0.10 4.88 -16.85
N GLY A 84 0.86 5.39 -15.87
CA GLY A 84 0.96 6.84 -15.59
C GLY A 84 -0.29 7.47 -14.95
N ILE A 85 -1.34 6.69 -14.67
CA ILE A 85 -2.57 7.19 -14.03
C ILE A 85 -2.49 6.94 -12.53
N ASN A 86 -2.55 8.02 -11.76
CA ASN A 86 -2.65 7.96 -10.31
C ASN A 86 -4.09 7.71 -9.87
N SER A 87 -4.26 6.84 -8.88
CA SER A 87 -5.54 6.53 -8.27
C SER A 87 -5.37 6.29 -6.77
N GLU A 88 -6.40 6.63 -6.00
CA GLU A 88 -6.47 6.37 -4.56
C GLU A 88 -7.80 5.72 -4.22
N THR A 89 -7.79 4.77 -3.30
CA THR A 89 -8.99 4.07 -2.81
C THR A 89 -8.84 3.83 -1.31
N VAL A 90 -9.85 4.19 -0.53
CA VAL A 90 -9.93 3.88 0.89
C VAL A 90 -10.78 2.62 1.05
N CYS A 91 -10.31 1.67 1.85
CA CYS A 91 -10.94 0.38 2.06
C CYS A 91 -11.22 0.17 3.55
N ASP A 92 -12.46 -0.21 3.87
CA ASP A 92 -12.88 -0.56 5.23
C ASP A 92 -12.29 -1.90 5.64
N VAL A 93 -11.72 -1.99 6.83
CA VAL A 93 -11.39 -3.27 7.46
C VAL A 93 -12.63 -3.69 8.25
N ASN A 94 -13.39 -4.64 7.71
CA ASN A 94 -14.46 -5.29 8.47
C ASN A 94 -13.81 -6.16 9.56
N ILE A 95 -13.49 -5.55 10.70
CA ILE A 95 -13.04 -6.28 11.89
C ILE A 95 -14.28 -7.01 12.42
N ALA A 96 -14.34 -8.32 12.17
CA ALA A 96 -15.40 -9.21 12.67
C ALA A 96 -15.27 -9.47 14.18
#